data_AF-A0A354TGZ9-F1
#
_entry.id   AF-A0A354TGZ9-F1
#
_cell.length_a   1.000
_cell.length_b   1.000
_cell.length_c   1.000
_cell.angle_alpha   90.00
_cell.angle_beta   90.00
_cell.angle_gamma   90.00
#
_symmetry.space_group_name_H-M   'P 1'
#
loop_
_entity.id
_entity.type
_entity.pdbx_description
1 polymer ?
#
loop_
_entity_poly.entity_id
_entity_poly.type
_entity_poly.pdbx_seq_one_letter_code
_entity_poly.pdbx_strand_id
1 'polypeptide(L)'
;MNKKLNRAIADAPNGVGIDALLQQFGEGTSRRTLLRRLEAMVNCGEVERIGKARATKYRAIAKTPTHLPRRETRYEMPERETMIVREDTPDAEPTGGDATLRELRDVFREHYSLRKPVGYRREFLDAYVPNQTAYLPASLCEHLRAKGQSAQMAELPPGTYARQVLDRLIIDLTWNSSRLEGSTYSLLETDFLLQQGRSDDPMRHKEARMILNHKAA
;
A
#
# COMPACT_ATOMS: atom_id res chain seq x y z
N MET A 1 28.58 -10.66 20.41
CA MET A 1 28.56 -11.85 21.31
C MET A 1 27.38 -12.79 21.02
N ASN A 2 26.13 -12.32 21.00
CA ASN A 2 24.94 -13.17 20.80
C ASN A 2 24.95 -13.97 19.50
N LYS A 3 25.40 -13.37 18.37
CA LYS A 3 25.60 -14.10 17.10
C LYS A 3 26.61 -15.25 17.19
N LYS A 4 27.64 -15.14 18.04
CA LYS A 4 28.64 -16.20 18.26
C LYS A 4 28.08 -17.35 19.10
N LEU A 5 27.24 -17.04 20.09
CA LEU A 5 26.57 -18.02 20.94
C LEU A 5 25.50 -18.80 20.15
N ASN A 6 24.70 -18.12 19.32
CA ASN A 6 23.73 -18.79 18.43
C ASN A 6 24.42 -19.70 17.40
N ARG A 7 25.57 -19.28 16.85
CA ARG A 7 26.36 -20.14 15.94
C ARG A 7 26.89 -21.39 16.63
N ALA A 8 27.46 -21.26 17.83
CA ALA A 8 27.95 -22.41 18.60
C ALA A 8 26.83 -23.39 19.00
N ILE A 9 25.62 -22.89 19.28
CA ILE A 9 24.45 -23.73 19.58
C ILE A 9 23.87 -24.35 18.29
N ALA A 10 23.97 -23.67 17.14
CA ALA A 10 23.53 -24.18 15.84
C ALA A 10 24.48 -25.25 15.26
N ASP A 11 25.79 -25.13 15.52
CA ASP A 11 26.82 -26.10 15.09
C ASP A 11 26.72 -27.44 15.84
N ALA A 12 25.88 -27.53 16.89
CA ALA A 12 25.67 -28.73 17.69
C ALA A 12 24.19 -29.19 17.64
N PRO A 13 23.80 -30.00 16.64
CA PRO A 13 22.40 -30.40 16.41
C PRO A 13 21.77 -31.22 17.55
N ASN A 14 22.60 -31.86 18.38
CA ASN A 14 22.18 -32.66 19.54
C ASN A 14 21.96 -31.82 20.83
N GLY A 15 22.11 -30.49 20.73
CA GLY A 15 21.98 -29.54 21.83
C GLY A 15 23.22 -29.47 22.73
N VAL A 16 23.51 -28.28 23.27
CA VAL A 16 24.70 -28.00 24.07
C VAL A 16 24.32 -27.78 25.54
N GLY A 17 25.03 -28.44 26.45
CA GLY A 17 24.91 -28.21 27.89
C GLY A 17 25.59 -26.92 28.33
N ILE A 18 25.16 -26.35 29.46
CA ILE A 18 25.74 -25.11 29.99
C ILE A 18 27.24 -25.22 30.28
N ASP A 19 27.70 -26.37 30.76
CA ASP A 19 29.12 -26.57 31.12
C ASP A 19 30.02 -26.58 29.88
N ALA A 20 29.53 -27.11 28.75
CA ALA A 20 30.23 -27.04 27.47
C ALA A 20 30.28 -25.60 26.90
N LEU A 21 29.20 -24.83 27.05
CA LEU A 21 29.19 -23.41 26.71
C LEU A 21 30.11 -22.58 27.61
N LEU A 22 30.24 -22.96 28.89
CA LEU A 22 31.19 -22.34 29.81
C LEU A 22 32.64 -22.67 29.48
N GLN A 23 32.93 -23.89 29.03
CA GLN A 23 34.28 -24.24 28.59
C GLN A 23 34.68 -23.48 27.31
N GLN A 24 33.72 -23.23 26.41
CA GLN A 24 33.97 -22.55 25.14
C GLN A 24 33.99 -21.00 25.23
N PHE A 25 33.26 -20.41 26.18
CA PHE A 25 33.14 -18.95 26.35
C PHE A 25 33.63 -18.44 27.73
N GLY A 26 34.29 -19.31 28.50
CA GLY A 26 34.64 -19.09 29.92
C GLY A 26 35.73 -18.06 30.18
N GLU A 27 36.52 -17.68 29.18
CA GLU A 27 37.61 -16.71 29.33
C GLU A 27 37.14 -15.25 29.51
N GLY A 28 35.82 -14.99 29.40
CA GLY A 28 35.31 -13.61 29.57
C GLY A 28 33.84 -13.47 29.99
N THR A 29 33.15 -14.54 30.39
CA THR A 29 31.72 -14.48 30.76
C THR A 29 31.39 -15.37 31.96
N SER A 30 30.79 -14.80 33.01
CA SER A 30 30.35 -15.57 34.18
C SER A 30 29.12 -16.44 33.88
N ARG A 31 28.98 -17.57 34.60
CA ARG A 31 27.84 -18.50 34.51
C ARG A 31 26.48 -17.82 34.60
N ARG A 32 26.33 -16.83 35.48
CA ARG A 32 25.09 -16.05 35.65
C ARG A 32 24.75 -15.22 34.40
N THR A 33 25.76 -14.68 33.72
CA THR A 33 25.58 -13.89 32.50
C THR A 33 25.17 -14.76 31.32
N LEU A 34 25.72 -15.98 31.25
CA LEU A 34 25.41 -16.95 30.22
C LEU A 34 23.99 -17.51 30.39
N LEU A 35 23.59 -17.84 31.62
CA LEU A 35 22.21 -18.23 31.96
C LEU A 35 21.19 -17.15 31.60
N ARG A 36 21.42 -15.90 32.04
CA ARG A 36 20.52 -14.77 31.74
C ARG A 36 20.33 -14.57 30.24
N ARG A 37 21.39 -14.78 29.44
CA ARG A 37 21.32 -14.66 27.98
C ARG A 37 20.62 -15.84 27.32
N LEU A 38 20.89 -17.07 27.77
CA LEU A 38 20.15 -18.25 27.31
C LEU A 38 18.66 -18.12 27.59
N GLU A 39 18.29 -17.61 28.76
CA GLU A 39 16.91 -17.33 29.13
C GLU A 39 16.27 -16.27 28.24
N ALA A 40 16.98 -15.18 27.94
CA ALA A 40 16.52 -14.19 26.97
C ALA A 40 16.34 -14.78 25.56
N MET A 41 17.23 -15.66 25.11
CA MET A 41 17.13 -16.31 23.78
C MET A 41 16.01 -17.36 23.72
N VAL A 42 15.71 -18.02 24.83
CA VAL A 42 14.53 -18.89 24.96
C VAL A 42 13.25 -18.05 24.90
N ASN A 43 13.20 -16.92 25.61
CA ASN A 43 12.05 -16.00 25.59
C ASN A 43 11.82 -15.38 24.21
N CYS A 44 12.88 -15.12 23.44
CA CYS A 44 12.79 -14.62 22.06
C CYS A 44 12.56 -15.72 21.01
N GLY A 45 12.43 -16.99 21.43
CA GLY A 45 12.17 -18.12 20.51
C GLY A 45 13.33 -18.46 19.57
N GLU A 46 14.56 -18.06 19.90
CA GLU A 46 15.75 -18.39 19.09
C GLU A 46 16.37 -19.75 19.48
N VAL A 47 16.15 -20.18 20.72
CA VAL A 47 16.73 -21.40 21.30
C VAL A 47 15.67 -22.14 22.11
N GLU A 48 15.63 -23.47 21.97
CA GLU A 48 14.77 -24.34 22.74
C GLU A 48 15.55 -24.97 23.91
N ARG A 49 14.92 -25.05 25.08
CA ARG A 49 15.46 -25.71 26.27
C ARG A 49 14.92 -27.15 26.34
N ILE A 50 15.82 -28.14 26.31
CA ILE A 50 15.48 -29.56 26.32
C ILE A 50 16.03 -30.22 27.58
N GLY A 51 15.20 -30.98 28.30
CA GLY A 51 15.59 -31.71 29.50
C GLY A 51 15.30 -30.98 30.81
N LYS A 52 15.61 -31.63 31.94
CA LYS A 52 15.33 -31.15 33.30
C LYS A 52 16.62 -31.06 34.14
N ALA A 53 16.73 -30.02 34.96
CA ALA A 53 17.83 -29.79 35.91
C ALA A 53 19.23 -29.93 35.27
N ARG A 54 20.07 -30.86 35.75
CA ARG A 54 21.44 -31.09 35.25
C ARG A 54 21.51 -31.63 33.82
N ALA A 55 20.42 -32.19 33.30
CA ALA A 55 20.32 -32.66 31.92
C ALA A 55 19.78 -31.59 30.95
N THR A 56 19.80 -30.30 31.34
CA THR A 56 19.34 -29.21 30.47
C THR A 56 20.34 -29.00 29.33
N LYS A 57 19.86 -29.18 28.09
CA LYS A 57 20.55 -28.86 26.84
C LYS A 57 19.80 -27.74 26.11
N TYR A 58 20.55 -26.89 25.44
CA TYR A 58 20.02 -25.80 24.61
C TYR A 58 20.23 -26.16 23.15
N ARG A 59 19.17 -26.15 22.36
CA ARG A 59 19.20 -26.45 20.93
C ARG A 59 18.72 -25.23 20.15
N ALA A 60 19.43 -24.87 19.09
CA ALA A 60 18.98 -23.78 18.22
C ALA A 60 17.66 -24.20 17.57
N ILE A 61 16.64 -23.36 17.68
CA ILE A 61 15.49 -23.51 16.80
C ILE A 61 16.01 -23.03 15.47
N ALA A 62 16.30 -23.97 14.56
CA ALA A 62 16.49 -23.59 13.18
C ALA A 62 15.29 -22.72 12.84
N LYS A 63 15.53 -21.46 12.50
CA LYS A 63 14.64 -20.76 11.59
C LYS A 63 14.74 -21.53 10.29
N THR A 64 14.16 -22.74 10.26
CA THR A 64 13.50 -23.23 9.07
C THR A 64 12.72 -22.02 8.65
N PRO A 65 13.02 -21.40 7.49
CA PRO A 65 12.15 -20.37 6.99
C PRO A 65 10.79 -21.03 7.05
N THR A 66 9.97 -20.59 8.00
CA THR A 66 8.58 -20.94 8.03
C THR A 66 8.10 -20.14 6.84
N HIS A 67 8.31 -20.71 5.66
CA HIS A 67 7.25 -20.84 4.71
C HIS A 67 6.13 -21.42 5.56
N LEU A 68 5.37 -20.51 6.18
CA LEU A 68 4.02 -20.80 6.56
C LEU A 68 3.52 -21.55 5.33
N PRO A 69 2.96 -22.78 5.48
CA PRO A 69 2.22 -23.33 4.36
C PRO A 69 1.34 -22.17 3.95
N ARG A 70 1.52 -21.71 2.71
CA ARG A 70 0.71 -20.63 2.15
C ARG A 70 -0.68 -21.15 2.42
N ARG A 71 -1.31 -20.59 3.44
CA ARG A 71 -2.66 -20.96 3.78
C ARG A 71 -3.35 -20.35 2.59
N GLU A 72 -3.59 -21.17 1.58
CA GLU A 72 -4.70 -20.96 0.68
C GLU A 72 -5.91 -21.01 1.61
N THR A 73 -6.09 -19.96 2.40
CA THR A 73 -7.43 -19.47 2.67
C THR A 73 -7.91 -19.11 1.28
N ARG A 74 -8.40 -20.12 0.56
CA ARG A 74 -9.46 -19.95 -0.40
C ARG A 74 -10.51 -19.23 0.43
N TYR A 75 -10.50 -17.91 0.36
CA TYR A 75 -11.68 -17.15 0.71
C TYR A 75 -12.71 -17.66 -0.29
N GLU A 76 -13.51 -18.64 0.14
CA GLU A 76 -14.76 -18.95 -0.53
C GLU A 76 -15.65 -17.74 -0.30
N MET A 77 -15.44 -16.71 -1.13
CA MET A 77 -16.45 -15.71 -1.34
C MET A 77 -17.60 -16.45 -2.01
N PRO A 78 -18.82 -16.44 -1.46
CA PRO A 78 -19.97 -16.91 -2.21
C PRO A 78 -20.01 -16.05 -3.46
N GLU A 79 -19.79 -16.67 -4.63
CA GLU A 79 -19.94 -16.05 -5.93
C GLU A 79 -21.41 -15.66 -6.09
N ARG A 80 -21.78 -14.49 -5.55
CA ARG A 80 -23.00 -13.82 -5.98
C ARG A 80 -22.63 -13.13 -7.28
N GLU A 81 -23.07 -13.71 -8.39
CA GLU A 81 -22.98 -13.15 -9.76
C GLU A 81 -23.43 -11.67 -9.83
N THR A 82 -24.15 -11.17 -8.83
CA THR A 82 -24.75 -9.84 -8.75
C THR A 82 -23.78 -8.68 -8.46
N MET A 83 -22.47 -8.91 -8.28
CA MET A 83 -21.47 -7.83 -8.10
C MET A 83 -20.45 -7.72 -9.24
N ILE A 84 -20.68 -8.37 -10.38
CA ILE A 84 -19.96 -8.07 -11.60
C ILE A 84 -20.75 -6.95 -12.30
N VAL A 85 -20.40 -5.69 -12.04
CA VAL A 85 -20.82 -4.59 -12.92
C VAL A 85 -20.12 -4.85 -14.25
N ARG A 86 -20.85 -5.48 -15.19
CA ARG A 86 -20.43 -5.55 -16.58
C ARG A 86 -20.62 -4.15 -17.15
N GLU A 87 -19.56 -3.34 -17.13
CA GLU A 87 -19.53 -2.14 -17.98
C GLU A 87 -19.78 -2.56 -19.42
N ASP A 88 -20.64 -1.80 -20.10
CA ASP A 88 -21.01 -2.00 -21.49
C ASP A 88 -19.75 -2.30 -22.32
N THR A 89 -19.77 -3.43 -23.04
CA THR A 89 -18.75 -3.74 -24.04
C THR A 89 -18.66 -2.55 -24.99
N PRO A 90 -17.52 -1.84 -25.06
CA PRO A 90 -17.40 -0.74 -26.02
C PRO A 90 -17.55 -1.31 -27.42
N ASP A 91 -18.54 -0.82 -28.16
CA ASP A 91 -18.67 -1.07 -29.58
C ASP A 91 -17.40 -0.60 -30.30
N ALA A 92 -16.77 -1.52 -31.04
CA ALA A 92 -15.60 -1.33 -31.88
C ALA A 92 -14.27 -0.93 -31.19
N GLU A 93 -13.29 -1.85 -31.25
CA GLU A 93 -11.91 -1.56 -30.87
C GLU A 93 -11.31 -0.44 -31.76
N PRO A 94 -10.63 0.57 -31.18
CA PRO A 94 -9.72 1.40 -31.95
C PRO A 94 -8.63 0.48 -32.49
N THR A 95 -8.64 0.28 -33.81
CA THR A 95 -7.62 -0.47 -34.53
C THR A 95 -6.26 0.24 -34.33
N GLY A 96 -5.44 -0.26 -33.39
CA GLY A 96 -4.11 0.30 -33.12
C GLY A 96 -3.58 0.21 -31.68
N GLY A 97 -4.29 -0.42 -30.74
CA GLY A 97 -3.83 -0.54 -29.35
C GLY A 97 -2.64 -1.48 -29.17
N ASP A 98 -1.54 -0.94 -28.63
CA ASP A 98 -0.34 -1.65 -28.17
C ASP A 98 -0.71 -2.90 -27.33
N ALA A 99 -0.15 -4.07 -27.62
CA ALA A 99 -0.55 -5.35 -27.00
C ALA A 99 -0.47 -5.30 -25.46
N THR A 100 0.45 -4.50 -24.94
CA THR A 100 0.64 -4.21 -23.51
C THR A 100 -0.57 -3.54 -22.86
N LEU A 101 -1.27 -2.65 -23.59
CA LEU A 101 -2.48 -1.97 -23.08
C LEU A 101 -3.67 -2.91 -23.01
N ARG A 102 -3.75 -3.88 -23.93
CA ARG A 102 -4.78 -4.93 -23.91
C ARG A 102 -4.60 -5.85 -22.69
N GLU A 103 -3.38 -6.29 -22.44
CA GLU A 103 -3.06 -7.10 -21.25
C GLU A 103 -3.41 -6.36 -19.95
N LEU A 104 -3.07 -5.07 -19.84
CA LEU A 104 -3.44 -4.27 -18.67
C LEU A 104 -4.95 -4.10 -18.51
N ARG A 105 -5.67 -3.81 -19.60
CA ARG A 105 -7.13 -3.71 -19.60
C ARG A 105 -7.76 -5.00 -19.09
N ASP A 106 -7.30 -6.14 -19.58
CA ASP A 106 -7.86 -7.44 -19.23
C ASP A 106 -7.59 -7.78 -17.75
N VAL A 107 -6.41 -7.40 -17.22
CA VAL A 107 -6.11 -7.47 -15.77
C VAL A 107 -7.04 -6.59 -14.93
N PHE A 108 -7.38 -5.37 -15.40
CA PHE A 108 -8.31 -4.50 -14.68
C PHE A 108 -9.77 -4.97 -14.75
N ARG A 109 -10.15 -5.72 -15.79
CA ARG A 109 -11.48 -6.33 -15.93
C ARG A 109 -11.65 -7.59 -15.08
N GLU A 110 -10.55 -8.26 -14.77
CA GLU A 110 -10.57 -9.44 -13.91
C GLU A 110 -10.95 -9.06 -12.46
N HIS A 111 -11.81 -9.86 -11.83
CA HIS A 111 -12.21 -9.64 -10.44
C HIS A 111 -10.99 -9.73 -9.51
N TYR A 112 -10.88 -8.87 -8.49
CA TYR A 112 -9.69 -8.77 -7.63
C TYR A 112 -9.29 -10.10 -6.97
N SER A 113 -10.25 -11.00 -6.71
CA SER A 113 -10.00 -12.34 -6.17
C SER A 113 -9.26 -13.28 -7.12
N LEU A 114 -9.38 -13.06 -8.43
CA LEU A 114 -8.74 -13.88 -9.46
C LEU A 114 -7.36 -13.34 -9.86
N ARG A 115 -7.09 -12.05 -9.59
CA ARG A 115 -5.80 -11.42 -9.86
C ARG A 115 -4.69 -12.06 -9.04
N LYS A 116 -3.50 -12.15 -9.63
CA LYS A 116 -2.29 -12.63 -8.93
C LYS A 116 -2.01 -11.75 -7.70
N PRO A 117 -1.95 -12.32 -6.48
CA PRO A 117 -1.65 -11.53 -5.29
C PRO A 117 -0.20 -11.04 -5.34
N VAL A 118 -0.01 -9.72 -5.20
CA VAL A 118 1.29 -9.06 -5.15
C VAL A 118 1.51 -8.51 -3.74
N GLY A 119 2.64 -8.87 -3.12
CA GLY A 119 3.02 -8.37 -1.80
C GLY A 119 3.70 -7.00 -1.85
N TYR A 120 3.82 -6.36 -0.69
CA TYR A 120 4.56 -5.10 -0.56
C TYR A 120 6.07 -5.31 -0.77
N ARG A 121 6.69 -4.40 -1.53
CA ARG A 121 8.16 -4.32 -1.66
C ARG A 121 8.74 -3.56 -0.48
N ARG A 122 9.07 -4.27 0.62
CA ARG A 122 9.59 -3.64 1.85
C ARG A 122 10.90 -2.89 1.65
N GLU A 123 11.84 -3.47 0.92
CA GLU A 123 13.15 -2.84 0.66
C GLU A 123 13.02 -1.43 0.07
N PHE A 124 12.04 -1.24 -0.82
CA PHE A 124 11.73 0.07 -1.39
C PHE A 124 11.17 1.04 -0.34
N LEU A 125 10.23 0.58 0.50
CA LEU A 125 9.62 1.42 1.55
C LEU A 125 10.64 1.80 2.63
N ASP A 126 11.51 0.86 3.01
CA ASP A 126 12.55 1.06 4.03
C ASP A 126 13.62 2.04 3.54
N ALA A 127 13.91 2.06 2.23
CA ALA A 127 14.85 2.98 1.61
C ALA A 127 14.22 4.33 1.19
N TYR A 128 12.89 4.45 1.24
CA TYR A 128 12.20 5.66 0.77
C TYR A 128 12.37 6.81 1.74
N VAL A 129 12.91 7.92 1.25
CA VAL A 129 13.00 9.20 1.97
C VAL A 129 12.11 10.22 1.27
N PRO A 130 11.06 10.75 1.93
CA PRO A 130 10.19 11.77 1.36
C PRO A 130 10.97 12.95 0.78
N ASN A 131 10.56 13.42 -0.39
CA ASN A 131 11.18 14.54 -1.13
C ASN A 131 12.66 14.33 -1.53
N GLN A 132 13.23 13.15 -1.33
CA GLN A 132 14.62 12.84 -1.73
C GLN A 132 14.67 11.67 -2.72
N THR A 133 13.96 10.58 -2.43
CA THR A 133 13.91 9.41 -3.30
C THR A 133 12.67 9.44 -4.19
N ALA A 134 12.83 9.16 -5.48
CA ALA A 134 11.72 9.06 -6.41
C ALA A 134 11.07 7.68 -6.36
N TYR A 135 9.73 7.64 -6.45
CA TYR A 135 8.98 6.38 -6.58
C TYR A 135 9.12 5.76 -7.98
N LEU A 136 9.30 6.60 -9.00
CA LEU A 136 9.43 6.19 -10.39
C LEU A 136 10.89 6.33 -10.88
N PRO A 137 11.36 5.45 -11.78
CA PRO A 137 12.65 5.61 -12.43
C PRO A 137 12.76 6.95 -13.18
N ALA A 138 13.97 7.52 -13.23
CA ALA A 138 14.21 8.80 -13.88
C ALA A 138 13.78 8.83 -15.36
N SER A 139 14.06 7.76 -16.10
CA SER A 139 13.65 7.62 -17.52
C SER A 139 12.14 7.67 -17.70
N LEU A 140 11.38 7.06 -16.77
CA LEU A 140 9.92 7.11 -16.80
C LEU A 140 9.41 8.51 -16.45
N CYS A 141 10.02 9.17 -15.47
CA CYS A 141 9.69 10.55 -15.14
C CYS A 141 9.91 11.49 -16.34
N GLU A 142 11.00 11.34 -17.08
CA GLU A 142 11.28 12.12 -18.29
C GLU A 142 10.27 11.81 -19.40
N HIS A 143 9.97 10.54 -19.64
CA HIS A 143 8.97 10.14 -20.64
C HIS A 143 7.58 10.70 -20.32
N LEU A 144 7.15 10.59 -19.06
CA LEU A 144 5.87 11.13 -18.61
C LEU A 144 5.85 12.66 -18.67
N ARG A 145 6.96 13.32 -18.35
CA ARG A 145 7.08 14.78 -18.49
C ARG A 145 6.93 15.19 -19.95
N ALA A 146 7.62 14.53 -20.88
CA ALA A 146 7.53 14.84 -22.30
C ALA A 146 6.10 14.64 -22.85
N LYS A 147 5.38 13.60 -22.40
CA LYS A 147 3.99 13.37 -22.79
C LYS A 147 2.99 14.32 -22.14
N GLY A 148 3.24 14.69 -20.89
CA GLY A 148 2.31 15.48 -20.08
C GLY A 148 2.49 16.99 -20.18
N GLN A 149 3.60 17.46 -20.75
CA GLN A 149 3.92 18.89 -20.84
C GLN A 149 3.45 19.45 -22.18
N SER A 150 2.37 20.24 -22.16
CA SER A 150 2.00 21.09 -23.30
C SER A 150 2.83 22.38 -23.30
N ALA A 151 2.98 23.02 -24.47
CA ALA A 151 3.72 24.28 -24.57
C ALA A 151 3.14 25.37 -23.64
N GLN A 152 1.81 25.43 -23.53
CA GLN A 152 1.12 26.36 -22.63
C GLN A 152 1.31 26.02 -21.14
N MET A 153 1.39 24.74 -20.78
CA MET A 153 1.68 24.32 -19.39
C MET A 153 3.10 24.67 -18.95
N ALA A 154 4.06 24.65 -19.87
CA ALA A 154 5.47 24.90 -19.56
C ALA A 154 5.72 26.34 -19.09
N GLU A 155 4.91 27.29 -19.55
CA GLU A 155 4.99 28.71 -19.20
C GLU A 155 4.26 29.05 -17.90
N LEU A 156 3.33 28.21 -17.47
CA LEU A 156 2.53 28.43 -16.26
C LEU A 156 3.29 27.99 -15.00
N PRO A 157 3.13 28.70 -13.87
CA PRO A 157 3.65 28.25 -12.59
C PRO A 157 3.15 26.85 -12.23
N PRO A 158 3.97 25.99 -11.59
CA PRO A 158 3.57 24.65 -11.18
C PRO A 158 2.24 24.64 -10.42
N GLY A 159 1.33 23.76 -10.81
CA GLY A 159 0.02 23.60 -10.18
C GLY A 159 -1.09 24.51 -10.72
N THR A 160 -0.79 25.53 -11.54
CA THR A 160 -1.84 26.42 -12.11
C THR A 160 -2.79 25.66 -13.02
N TYR A 161 -2.26 24.87 -13.94
CA TYR A 161 -3.09 24.03 -14.82
C TYR A 161 -3.91 23.01 -14.03
N ALA A 162 -3.30 22.39 -13.00
CA ALA A 162 -4.00 21.44 -12.14
C ALA A 162 -5.18 22.09 -11.41
N ARG A 163 -5.02 23.34 -10.93
CA ARG A 163 -6.13 24.11 -10.35
C ARG A 163 -7.22 24.38 -11.37
N GLN A 164 -6.88 24.83 -12.59
CA GLN A 164 -7.88 25.10 -13.64
C GLN A 164 -8.70 23.85 -13.99
N VAL A 165 -8.05 22.69 -14.12
CA VAL A 165 -8.75 21.41 -14.37
C VAL A 165 -9.62 21.04 -13.17
N LEU A 166 -9.09 21.17 -11.95
CA LEU A 166 -9.82 20.86 -10.73
C LEU A 166 -11.05 21.78 -10.57
N ASP A 167 -10.92 23.07 -10.83
CA ASP A 167 -12.00 24.05 -10.75
C ASP A 167 -13.14 23.66 -11.69
N ARG A 168 -12.81 23.27 -12.93
CA ARG A 168 -13.81 22.77 -13.89
C ARG A 168 -14.49 21.49 -13.42
N LEU A 169 -13.72 20.53 -12.92
CA LEU A 169 -14.27 19.28 -12.37
C LEU A 169 -15.18 19.54 -11.16
N ILE A 170 -14.81 20.46 -10.27
CA ILE A 170 -15.64 20.85 -9.13
C ILE A 170 -16.96 21.43 -9.60
N ILE A 171 -16.96 22.33 -10.58
CA ILE A 171 -18.18 22.90 -11.16
C ILE A 171 -19.07 21.78 -11.73
N ASP A 172 -18.49 20.89 -12.55
CA ASP A 172 -19.22 19.79 -13.18
C ASP A 172 -19.83 18.83 -12.14
N LEU A 173 -19.07 18.44 -11.12
CA LEU A 173 -19.53 17.55 -10.05
C LEU A 173 -20.62 18.20 -9.20
N THR A 174 -20.41 19.44 -8.78
CA THR A 174 -21.36 20.21 -7.97
C THR A 174 -22.69 20.36 -8.71
N TRP A 175 -22.63 20.73 -9.99
CA TRP A 175 -23.81 20.86 -10.83
C TRP A 175 -24.53 19.52 -11.00
N ASN A 176 -23.82 18.44 -11.37
CA ASN A 176 -24.42 17.12 -11.56
C ASN A 176 -25.08 16.58 -10.28
N SER A 177 -24.42 16.71 -9.12
CA SER A 177 -24.99 16.32 -7.83
C SER A 177 -26.26 17.11 -7.50
N SER A 178 -26.21 18.43 -7.63
CA SER A 178 -27.37 19.29 -7.37
C SER A 178 -28.55 18.99 -8.31
N ARG A 179 -28.27 18.64 -9.57
CA ARG A 179 -29.29 18.27 -10.55
C ARG A 179 -29.97 16.94 -10.21
N LEU A 180 -29.23 15.97 -9.68
CA LEU A 180 -29.81 14.72 -9.17
C LEU A 180 -30.75 14.96 -7.99
N GLU A 181 -30.50 16.00 -7.20
CA GLU A 181 -31.36 16.46 -6.11
C GLU A 181 -32.52 17.37 -6.57
N GLY A 182 -32.64 17.63 -7.88
CA GLY A 182 -33.73 18.41 -8.47
C GLY A 182 -33.47 19.91 -8.60
N SER A 183 -32.21 20.35 -8.53
CA SER A 183 -31.84 21.76 -8.77
C SER A 183 -32.24 22.23 -10.17
N THR A 184 -32.72 23.47 -10.24
CA THR A 184 -33.07 24.14 -11.51
C THR A 184 -31.91 24.93 -12.12
N TYR A 185 -30.76 25.01 -11.44
CA TYR A 185 -29.59 25.74 -11.93
C TYR A 185 -28.98 25.07 -13.17
N SER A 186 -28.75 25.89 -14.19
CA SER A 186 -27.90 25.52 -15.33
C SER A 186 -26.42 25.46 -14.92
N LEU A 187 -25.60 24.79 -15.73
CA LEU A 187 -24.15 24.69 -15.49
C LEU A 187 -23.48 26.07 -15.37
N LEU A 188 -23.90 27.02 -16.23
CA LEU A 188 -23.38 28.39 -16.22
C LEU A 188 -23.83 29.18 -14.99
N GLU A 189 -25.09 29.02 -14.56
CA GLU A 189 -25.57 29.64 -13.32
C GLU A 189 -24.86 29.06 -12.09
N THR A 190 -24.56 27.75 -12.08
CA THR A 190 -23.75 27.13 -11.03
C THR A 190 -22.33 27.68 -11.02
N ASP A 191 -21.65 27.78 -12.17
CA ASP A 191 -20.32 28.41 -12.24
C ASP A 191 -20.35 29.85 -11.69
N PHE A 192 -21.30 30.66 -12.14
CA PHE A 192 -21.47 32.02 -11.64
C PHE A 192 -21.74 32.08 -10.13
N LEU A 193 -22.61 31.21 -9.61
CA LEU A 193 -22.91 31.09 -8.19
C LEU A 193 -21.66 30.68 -7.38
N LEU A 194 -20.86 29.75 -7.89
CA LEU A 194 -19.64 29.30 -7.23
C LEU A 194 -18.52 30.36 -7.23
N GLN A 195 -18.50 31.23 -8.24
CA GLN A 195 -17.59 32.38 -8.31
C GLN A 195 -18.03 33.52 -7.38
N GLN A 196 -19.32 33.85 -7.34
CA GLN A 196 -19.86 34.92 -6.49
C GLN A 196 -20.00 34.51 -5.02
N GLY A 197 -20.16 33.22 -4.75
CA GLY A 197 -20.36 32.67 -3.39
C GLY A 197 -21.72 32.99 -2.77
N ARG A 198 -22.65 33.60 -3.53
CA ARG A 198 -24.00 33.96 -3.08
C ARG A 198 -24.95 34.09 -4.28
N SER A 199 -26.25 33.96 -4.01
CA SER A 199 -27.32 34.22 -4.98
C SER A 199 -28.20 35.34 -4.46
N ASP A 200 -28.50 36.31 -5.32
CA ASP A 200 -29.43 37.41 -5.04
C ASP A 200 -30.88 37.05 -5.42
N ASP A 201 -31.12 35.81 -5.88
CA ASP A 201 -32.44 35.29 -6.22
C ASP A 201 -33.19 34.78 -4.96
N PRO A 202 -34.23 35.49 -4.49
CA PRO A 202 -34.95 35.10 -3.28
C PRO A 202 -35.80 33.83 -3.46
N MET A 203 -36.19 33.47 -4.68
CA MET A 203 -36.99 32.26 -4.94
C MET A 203 -36.12 31.01 -4.90
N ARG A 204 -34.88 31.11 -5.40
CA ARG A 204 -33.94 29.98 -5.51
C ARG A 204 -32.83 29.97 -4.45
N HIS A 205 -33.00 30.72 -3.36
CA HIS A 205 -32.00 30.81 -2.29
C HIS A 205 -31.69 29.46 -1.62
N LYS A 206 -32.68 28.57 -1.47
CA LYS A 206 -32.49 27.23 -0.90
C LYS A 206 -31.62 26.35 -1.81
N GLU A 207 -31.92 26.33 -3.10
CA GLU A 207 -31.14 25.63 -4.12
C GLU A 207 -29.71 26.19 -4.20
N ALA A 208 -29.55 27.51 -4.15
CA ALA A 208 -28.23 28.15 -4.15
C ALA A 208 -27.38 27.71 -2.95
N ARG A 209 -27.97 27.69 -1.76
CA ARG A 209 -27.28 27.24 -0.54
C ARG A 209 -26.91 25.76 -0.60
N MET A 210 -27.78 24.92 -1.15
CA MET A 210 -27.52 23.51 -1.38
C MET A 210 -26.32 23.30 -2.32
N ILE A 211 -26.27 24.01 -3.47
CA ILE A 211 -25.15 23.98 -4.42
C ILE A 211 -23.84 24.42 -3.75
N LEU A 212 -23.87 25.50 -2.98
CA LEU A 212 -22.68 25.97 -2.25
C LEU A 212 -22.20 24.95 -1.20
N ASN A 213 -23.11 24.23 -0.57
CA ASN A 213 -22.76 23.13 0.34
C ASN A 213 -22.12 21.95 -0.39
N HIS A 214 -22.61 21.59 -1.58
CA HIS A 214 -22.03 20.53 -2.42
C HIS A 214 -20.56 20.79 -2.79
N LYS A 215 -20.18 22.05 -3.03
CA LYS A 215 -18.77 22.43 -3.26
C LYS A 215 -17.88 22.25 -2.03
N ALA A 216 -18.44 22.35 -0.83
CA ALA A 216 -17.69 22.33 0.43
C ALA A 216 -17.55 20.92 1.05
N ALA A 217 -18.27 19.93 0.52
CA ALA A 217 -18.24 18.53 0.95
C ALA A 217 -17.06 17.77 0.33
#